data_AF-A0A2E3ATW9-F1
#
_entry.id   AF-A0A2E3ATW9-F1
#
_cell.length_a   1.000
_cell.length_b   1.000
_cell.length_c   1.000
_cell.angle_alpha   90.00
_cell.angle_beta   90.00
_cell.angle_gamma   90.00
#
_symmetry.space_group_name_H-M   'P 1'
#
loop_
_entity.id
_entity.type
_entity.pdbx_description
1 polymer ?
#
loop_
_entity_poly.entity_id
_entity_poly.type
_entity_poly.pdbx_seq_one_letter_code
_entity_poly.pdbx_strand_id
1 'polypeptide(L)'
;MMFFLIILAGLVAWGGHLAWRWKQTRDFAPEVLAVRKAAGEVPEDVSEVEFTDLYLRSEGPRAATYFFVCAAIVFVLLAPFVAGFNQVWRIFWRLSGQSPVFETGTLIHTFSVFIAFMLVTIALLAIAMRRYYALMPPTFKHVIRDLNGGQT
;
A
#
# COMPACT_ATOMS: atom_id res chain seq x y z
N MET A 1 -2.69 18.42 18.34
CA MET A 1 -3.76 17.41 18.46
C MET A 1 -4.75 17.47 17.30
N MET A 2 -5.35 18.64 16.99
CA MET A 2 -6.34 18.78 15.91
C MET A 2 -5.85 18.27 14.54
N PHE A 3 -4.64 18.65 14.09
CA PHE A 3 -4.09 18.17 12.82
C PHE A 3 -3.91 16.65 12.77
N PHE A 4 -3.47 16.04 13.87
CA PHE A 4 -3.35 14.59 13.97
C PHE A 4 -4.70 13.90 13.74
N LEU A 5 -5.76 14.41 14.39
CA LEU A 5 -7.12 13.87 14.24
C LEU A 5 -7.65 14.05 12.82
N ILE A 6 -7.35 15.16 12.15
CA ILE A 6 -7.75 15.40 10.75
C ILE A 6 -7.06 14.39 9.83
N ILE A 7 -5.75 14.17 10.00
CA ILE A 7 -4.99 13.21 9.19
C ILE A 7 -5.51 11.79 9.44
N LEU A 8 -5.76 11.44 10.70
CA LEU A 8 -6.34 10.15 11.08
C LEU A 8 -7.72 9.95 10.43
N ALA A 9 -8.59 10.95 10.50
CA ALA A 9 -9.91 10.89 9.87
C ALA A 9 -9.80 10.71 8.35
N GLY A 10 -8.87 11.42 7.70
CA GLY A 10 -8.57 11.25 6.28
C GLY A 10 -8.09 9.84 5.93
N LEU A 11 -7.21 9.27 6.76
CA LEU A 11 -6.73 7.89 6.60
C LEU A 11 -7.89 6.89 6.75
N VAL A 12 -8.74 7.05 7.77
CA VAL A 12 -9.91 6.19 7.99
C VAL A 12 -10.90 6.30 6.83
N ALA A 13 -11.17 7.51 6.35
CA ALA A 13 -12.06 7.73 5.20
C ALA A 13 -11.51 7.09 3.92
N TRP A 14 -10.20 7.21 3.66
CA TRP A 14 -9.56 6.56 2.51
C TRP A 14 -9.61 5.03 2.63
N GLY A 15 -9.33 4.48 3.82
CA GLY A 15 -9.44 3.04 4.07
C GLY A 15 -10.87 2.52 3.88
N GLY A 16 -11.87 3.26 4.36
CA GLY A 16 -13.28 2.94 4.15
C GLY A 16 -13.69 3.00 2.68
N HIS A 17 -13.26 4.03 1.95
CA HIS A 17 -13.48 4.13 0.51
C HIS A 17 -12.84 2.95 -0.25
N LEU A 18 -11.63 2.55 0.13
CA LEU A 18 -10.95 1.42 -0.49
C LEU A 18 -11.66 0.09 -0.18
N ALA A 19 -12.13 -0.11 1.05
CA ALA A 19 -12.94 -1.27 1.42
C ALA A 19 -14.25 -1.33 0.62
N TRP A 20 -14.90 -0.18 0.43
CA TRP A 20 -16.07 -0.07 -0.43
C TRP A 20 -15.75 -0.44 -1.88
N ARG A 21 -14.62 0.03 -2.43
CA ARG A 21 -14.18 -0.31 -3.80
C ARG A 21 -13.92 -1.81 -3.96
N TRP A 22 -13.27 -2.45 -2.98
CA TRP A 22 -13.09 -3.91 -2.97
C TRP A 22 -14.42 -4.66 -2.96
N LYS A 23 -15.36 -4.22 -2.13
CA LYS A 23 -16.71 -4.78 -2.09
C LYS A 23 -17.42 -4.62 -3.44
N GLN A 24 -17.39 -3.42 -4.02
CA GLN A 24 -18.00 -3.13 -5.32
C GLN A 24 -17.43 -4.03 -6.43
N THR A 25 -16.11 -4.20 -6.49
CA THR A 25 -15.49 -5.11 -7.49
C THR A 25 -15.93 -6.55 -7.29
N ARG A 26 -16.07 -7.00 -6.03
CA ARG A 26 -16.58 -8.35 -5.72
C ARG A 26 -18.03 -8.52 -6.17
N ASP A 27 -18.89 -7.58 -5.79
CA ASP A 27 -20.32 -7.64 -6.06
C ASP A 27 -20.62 -7.56 -7.57
N PHE A 28 -19.72 -6.97 -8.37
CA PHE A 28 -19.85 -6.88 -9.82
C PHE A 28 -19.36 -8.14 -10.57
N ALA A 29 -18.57 -9.01 -9.93
CA ALA A 29 -18.01 -10.19 -10.58
C ALA A 29 -19.06 -11.16 -11.18
N PRO A 30 -20.20 -11.46 -10.51
CA PRO A 30 -21.22 -12.36 -11.05
C PRO A 30 -21.89 -11.81 -12.32
N GLU A 31 -22.13 -10.50 -12.38
CA GLU A 31 -22.68 -9.85 -13.57
C GLU A 31 -21.71 -9.95 -14.75
N VAL A 32 -20.41 -9.73 -14.49
CA VAL A 32 -19.37 -9.89 -15.51
C VAL A 32 -19.31 -11.34 -15.99
N LEU A 33 -19.39 -12.32 -15.08
CA LEU A 33 -19.39 -13.74 -15.45
C LEU A 33 -20.56 -14.08 -16.38
N ALA A 34 -21.78 -13.65 -16.03
CA ALA A 34 -22.97 -13.91 -16.82
C ALA A 34 -22.86 -13.35 -18.25
N VAL A 35 -22.37 -12.12 -18.38
CA VAL A 35 -22.14 -11.49 -19.70
C VAL A 35 -21.08 -12.24 -20.50
N ARG A 36 -19.98 -12.67 -19.85
CA ARG A 36 -18.88 -13.37 -20.53
C ARG A 36 -19.23 -14.80 -20.94
N LYS A 37 -20.05 -15.51 -20.15
CA LYS A 37 -20.64 -16.81 -20.53
C LYS A 37 -21.59 -16.65 -21.71
N ALA A 38 -22.49 -15.66 -21.67
CA ALA A 38 -23.41 -15.37 -22.77
C ALA A 38 -22.67 -15.01 -24.08
N ALA A 39 -21.48 -14.39 -23.98
CA ALA A 39 -20.62 -14.09 -25.11
C ALA A 39 -19.78 -15.30 -25.59
N GLY A 40 -19.82 -16.43 -24.89
CA GLY A 40 -19.00 -17.62 -25.18
C GLY A 40 -17.51 -17.44 -24.87
N GLU A 41 -17.15 -16.41 -24.10
CA GLU A 41 -15.75 -16.09 -23.77
C GLU A 41 -15.26 -16.82 -22.52
N VAL A 42 -16.17 -17.34 -21.69
CA VAL A 42 -15.84 -18.11 -20.49
C VAL A 42 -16.63 -19.42 -20.53
N PRO A 43 -15.99 -20.58 -20.24
CA PRO A 43 -16.68 -21.87 -20.23
C PRO A 43 -17.83 -21.94 -19.22
N GLU A 44 -18.88 -22.70 -19.54
CA GLU A 44 -20.07 -22.83 -18.71
C GLU A 44 -19.81 -23.53 -17.36
N ASP A 45 -18.79 -24.37 -17.29
CA ASP A 45 -18.37 -25.12 -16.11
C ASP A 45 -17.59 -24.27 -15.09
N VAL A 46 -17.12 -23.07 -15.47
CA VAL A 46 -16.44 -22.16 -14.54
C VAL A 46 -17.42 -21.69 -13.46
N SER A 47 -17.03 -21.90 -12.21
CA SER A 47 -17.83 -21.51 -11.05
C SER A 47 -17.74 -20.01 -10.77
N GLU A 48 -18.81 -19.45 -10.19
CA GLU A 48 -18.83 -18.04 -9.78
C GLU A 48 -17.73 -17.70 -8.76
N VAL A 49 -17.45 -18.63 -7.84
CA VAL A 49 -16.44 -18.47 -6.80
C VAL A 49 -15.05 -18.37 -7.42
N GLU A 50 -14.72 -19.28 -8.34
CA GLU A 50 -13.45 -19.29 -9.05
C GLU A 50 -13.25 -18.01 -9.88
N PHE A 51 -14.27 -17.63 -10.66
CA PHE A 51 -14.22 -16.42 -11.45
C PHE A 51 -14.06 -15.17 -10.58
N THR A 52 -14.78 -15.09 -9.46
CA THR A 52 -14.73 -13.93 -8.55
C THR A 52 -13.35 -13.76 -7.95
N ASP A 53 -12.68 -14.84 -7.53
CA ASP A 53 -11.31 -14.76 -7.00
C ASP A 53 -10.33 -14.23 -8.06
N LEU A 54 -10.41 -14.77 -9.27
CA LEU A 54 -9.57 -14.33 -10.38
C LEU A 54 -9.85 -12.89 -10.80
N TYR A 55 -11.12 -12.49 -10.84
CA TYR A 55 -11.56 -11.13 -11.16
C TYR A 55 -11.07 -10.13 -10.12
N LEU A 56 -11.21 -10.45 -8.83
CA LEU A 56 -10.68 -9.62 -7.73
C LEU A 56 -9.15 -9.51 -7.78
N ARG A 57 -8.48 -10.59 -8.21
CA ARG A 57 -7.03 -10.59 -8.37
C ARG A 57 -6.60 -9.61 -9.45
N SER A 58 -7.30 -9.55 -10.59
CA SER A 58 -6.96 -8.72 -11.75
C SER A 58 -7.46 -7.27 -11.66
N GLU A 59 -8.70 -7.07 -11.26
CA GLU A 59 -9.39 -5.75 -11.31
C GLU A 59 -9.51 -5.08 -9.93
N GLY A 60 -9.14 -5.79 -8.85
CA GLY A 60 -9.16 -5.22 -7.51
C GLY A 60 -8.22 -4.01 -7.39
N PRO A 61 -8.53 -3.01 -6.53
CA PRO A 61 -7.72 -1.79 -6.34
C PRO A 61 -6.43 -2.05 -5.54
N ARG A 62 -5.63 -3.03 -5.96
CA ARG A 62 -4.45 -3.52 -5.24
C ARG A 62 -3.37 -2.46 -5.12
N ALA A 63 -3.04 -1.75 -6.20
CA ALA A 63 -2.05 -0.67 -6.17
C ALA A 63 -2.42 0.39 -5.12
N ALA A 64 -3.68 0.85 -5.12
CA ALA A 64 -4.20 1.79 -4.13
C ALA A 64 -4.12 1.21 -2.70
N THR A 65 -4.33 -0.10 -2.55
CA THR A 65 -4.19 -0.81 -1.27
C THR A 65 -2.74 -0.78 -0.77
N TYR A 66 -1.75 -1.01 -1.63
CA TYR A 66 -0.34 -0.89 -1.24
C TYR A 66 0.01 0.52 -0.79
N PHE A 67 -0.42 1.56 -1.52
CA PHE A 67 -0.18 2.94 -1.12
C PHE A 67 -0.84 3.28 0.22
N PHE A 68 -2.08 2.84 0.43
CA PHE A 68 -2.79 3.03 1.69
C PHE A 68 -2.06 2.37 2.86
N VAL A 69 -1.62 1.11 2.70
CA VAL A 69 -0.87 0.39 3.73
C VAL A 69 0.45 1.09 4.05
N CYS A 70 1.19 1.56 3.05
CA CYS A 70 2.40 2.37 3.27
C CYS A 70 2.09 3.64 4.08
N ALA A 71 1.04 4.38 3.70
CA ALA A 71 0.64 5.58 4.41
C ALA A 71 0.26 5.29 5.87
N ALA A 72 -0.50 4.21 6.11
CA ALA A 72 -0.88 3.79 7.45
C ALA A 72 0.34 3.39 8.31
N ILE A 73 1.29 2.64 7.74
CA ILE A 73 2.55 2.28 8.40
C ILE A 73 3.33 3.55 8.77
N VAL A 74 3.50 4.48 7.84
CA VAL A 74 4.23 5.73 8.08
C VAL A 74 3.56 6.56 9.17
N PHE A 75 2.23 6.68 9.14
CA PHE A 75 1.47 7.41 10.14
C PHE A 75 1.65 6.82 11.55
N VAL A 76 1.52 5.50 11.69
CA VAL A 76 1.67 4.81 12.97
C VAL A 76 3.12 4.85 13.47
N LEU A 77 4.08 4.69 12.57
CA LEU A 77 5.50 4.63 12.93
C LEU A 77 6.18 5.98 13.08
N LEU A 78 5.53 7.10 12.76
CA LEU A 78 6.14 8.42 12.85
C LEU A 78 6.66 8.73 14.26
N ALA A 79 5.82 8.55 15.28
CA ALA A 79 6.20 8.81 16.67
C ALA A 79 7.36 7.92 17.15
N PRO A 80 7.29 6.56 17.02
CA PRO A 80 8.41 5.72 17.43
C PRO A 80 9.67 5.96 16.58
N PHE A 81 9.54 6.30 15.30
CA PHE A 81 10.68 6.67 14.45
C PHE A 81 11.41 7.90 15.01
N VAL A 82 10.68 8.99 15.29
CA VAL A 82 11.29 10.23 15.83
C VAL A 82 11.90 9.97 17.21
N ALA A 83 11.24 9.17 18.06
CA ALA A 83 11.78 8.80 19.36
C ALA A 83 13.09 8.00 19.24
N GLY A 84 13.12 6.99 18.36
CA GLY A 84 14.31 6.18 18.09
C GLY A 84 15.44 7.00 17.48
N PHE A 85 15.15 7.85 16.50
CA PHE A 85 16.12 8.76 15.91
C PHE A 85 16.74 9.67 16.97
N ASN A 86 15.92 10.30 17.83
CA ASN A 86 16.41 11.18 18.89
C ASN A 86 17.22 10.42 19.96
N GLN A 87 16.95 9.14 20.18
CA GLN A 87 17.78 8.31 21.04
C GLN A 87 19.18 8.11 20.43
N VAL A 88 19.26 7.75 19.15
CA VAL A 88 20.53 7.61 18.42
C VAL A 88 21.27 8.94 18.35
N TRP A 89 20.55 10.02 18.06
CA TRP A 89 21.12 11.36 17.96
C TRP A 89 21.77 11.81 19.29
N ARG A 90 21.11 11.54 20.42
CA ARG A 90 21.68 11.85 21.75
C ARG A 90 22.97 11.08 22.02
N ILE A 91 23.12 9.87 21.50
CA ILE A 91 24.38 9.12 21.60
C ILE A 91 25.46 9.84 20.79
N PHE A 92 25.17 10.22 19.55
CA PHE A 92 26.11 10.97 18.71
C PHE A 92 26.51 12.31 19.33
N TRP A 93 25.55 13.04 19.90
CA TRP A 93 25.82 14.30 20.60
C TRP A 93 26.74 14.12 21.81
N ARG A 94 26.56 13.06 22.60
CA ARG A 94 27.48 12.75 23.72
C ARG A 94 28.88 12.40 23.23
N LEU A 95 28.98 11.63 22.15
CA LEU A 95 30.27 11.23 21.56
C LEU A 95 31.03 12.41 20.93
N SER A 96 30.32 13.43 20.46
CA SER A 96 30.94 14.66 19.93
C SER A 96 31.40 15.64 21.03
N GLY A 97 31.44 15.21 22.29
CA GLY A 97 31.80 16.08 23.42
C GLY A 97 30.71 17.08 23.76
N GLN A 98 29.44 16.76 23.45
CA GLN A 98 28.29 17.63 23.70
C GLN A 98 28.37 18.98 22.97
N SER A 99 28.95 18.98 21.77
CA SER A 99 29.02 20.19 20.94
C SER A 99 27.61 20.79 20.73
N PRO A 100 27.43 22.11 20.98
CA PRO A 100 26.13 22.78 20.78
C PRO A 100 25.60 22.68 19.35
N VAL A 101 26.48 22.48 18.38
CA VAL A 101 26.14 22.32 16.96
C VAL A 101 25.23 21.10 16.73
N PHE A 102 25.42 20.02 17.50
CA PHE A 102 24.66 18.78 17.39
C PHE A 102 23.57 18.63 18.46
N GLU A 103 23.27 19.70 19.21
CA GLU A 103 22.20 19.68 20.18
C GLU A 103 20.84 19.41 19.51
N THR A 104 19.88 18.84 20.25
CA THR A 104 18.54 18.58 19.74
C THR A 104 17.81 19.90 19.50
N GLY A 105 17.12 20.03 18.36
CA GLY A 105 16.41 21.26 17.99
C GLY A 105 17.25 22.25 17.19
N THR A 106 18.54 21.96 16.94
CA THR A 106 19.33 22.74 15.98
C THR A 106 18.88 22.47 14.55
N LEU A 107 19.35 23.32 13.62
CA LEU A 107 19.12 23.15 12.19
C LEU A 107 19.69 21.80 11.69
N ILE A 108 20.89 21.44 12.12
CA ILE A 108 21.56 20.18 11.72
C ILE A 108 20.75 18.98 12.20
N HIS A 109 20.30 19.00 13.46
CA HIS A 109 19.44 17.95 14.00
C HIS A 109 18.15 17.82 13.20
N THR A 110 17.43 18.93 13.02
CA THR A 110 16.14 18.94 12.32
C THR A 110 16.29 18.46 10.87
N PHE A 111 17.29 18.97 10.14
CA PHE A 111 17.57 18.55 8.76
C PHE A 111 17.92 17.06 8.67
N SER A 112 18.69 16.54 9.64
CA SER A 112 19.04 15.12 9.70
C SER A 112 17.81 14.23 9.95
N VAL A 113 16.89 14.65 10.84
CA VAL A 113 15.62 13.94 11.06
C VAL A 113 14.84 13.86 9.74
N PHE A 114 14.73 14.98 9.01
CA PHE A 114 14.04 15.03 7.73
C PHE A 114 14.66 14.08 6.70
N ILE A 115 15.99 14.12 6.52
CA ILE A 115 16.68 13.22 5.58
C ILE A 115 16.46 11.75 5.99
N ALA A 116 16.65 11.42 7.26
CA ALA A 116 16.49 10.05 7.73
C ALA A 116 15.05 9.55 7.50
N PHE A 117 14.05 10.37 7.80
CA PHE A 117 12.66 10.03 7.58
C PHE A 117 12.33 9.87 6.09
N MET A 118 12.86 10.76 5.25
CA MET A 118 12.70 10.67 3.80
C MET A 118 13.31 9.37 3.25
N LEU A 119 14.51 8.98 3.69
CA LEU A 119 15.14 7.73 3.27
C LEU A 119 14.32 6.51 3.68
N VAL A 120 13.77 6.51 4.90
CA VAL A 120 12.91 5.41 5.38
C VAL A 120 11.62 5.32 4.58
N THR A 121 10.97 6.46 4.30
CA THR A 121 9.72 6.47 3.52
C THR A 121 9.93 6.05 2.08
N ILE A 122 11.02 6.50 1.44
CA ILE A 122 11.42 6.04 0.09
C ILE A 122 11.72 4.53 0.10
N ALA A 123 12.46 4.03 1.08
CA ALA A 123 12.78 2.60 1.18
C ALA A 123 11.51 1.75 1.36
N LEU A 124 10.59 2.17 2.22
CA LEU A 124 9.30 1.52 2.42
C LEU A 124 8.51 1.46 1.10
N LEU A 125 8.43 2.59 0.39
CA LEU A 125 7.74 2.65 -0.90
C LEU A 125 8.42 1.75 -1.93
N ALA A 126 9.75 1.76 -2.03
CA ALA A 126 10.50 0.91 -2.94
C ALA A 126 10.24 -0.58 -2.67
N ILE A 127 10.22 -1.00 -1.40
CA ILE A 127 9.90 -2.38 -0.99
C ILE A 127 8.46 -2.74 -1.39
N ALA A 128 7.51 -1.86 -1.10
CA ALA A 128 6.10 -2.08 -1.44
C ALA A 128 5.89 -2.18 -2.96
N MET A 129 6.50 -1.29 -3.74
CA MET A 129 6.42 -1.32 -5.20
C MET A 129 7.10 -2.55 -5.78
N ARG A 130 8.27 -2.95 -5.26
CA ARG A 130 8.94 -4.19 -5.67
C ARG A 130 8.06 -5.40 -5.41
N ARG A 131 7.42 -5.47 -4.23
CA ARG A 131 6.48 -6.55 -3.87
C ARG A 131 5.26 -6.54 -4.79
N TYR A 132 4.70 -5.36 -5.07
CA TYR A 132 3.57 -5.19 -5.97
C TYR A 132 3.88 -5.68 -7.38
N TYR A 133 4.99 -5.23 -7.98
CA TYR A 133 5.35 -5.63 -9.34
C TYR A 133 5.80 -7.10 -9.44
N ALA A 134 6.46 -7.64 -8.41
CA ALA A 134 6.80 -9.07 -8.38
C ALA A 134 5.57 -9.97 -8.27
N LEU A 135 4.47 -9.46 -7.72
CA LEU A 135 3.19 -10.16 -7.56
C LEU A 135 2.11 -9.56 -8.48
N MET A 136 2.51 -8.89 -9.56
CA MET A 136 1.58 -8.17 -10.42
C MET A 136 0.54 -9.17 -10.94
N PRO A 137 -0.75 -8.92 -10.67
CA PRO A 137 -1.77 -9.86 -11.08
C PRO A 137 -1.85 -9.92 -12.61
N PRO A 138 -2.23 -11.09 -13.16
CA PRO A 138 -2.50 -11.18 -14.58
C PRO A 138 -3.60 -10.18 -14.95
N THR A 139 -3.52 -9.66 -16.18
CA THR A 139 -4.59 -8.82 -16.71
C THR A 139 -5.85 -9.67 -16.87
N PHE A 140 -7.03 -9.03 -16.81
CA PHE A 140 -8.28 -9.76 -16.97
C PHE A 140 -8.37 -10.53 -18.30
N LYS A 141 -7.74 -10.02 -19.36
CA LYS A 141 -7.61 -10.74 -20.65
C LYS A 141 -6.83 -12.05 -20.51
N HIS A 142 -5.70 -12.03 -19.78
CA HIS A 142 -4.94 -13.25 -19.51
C HIS A 142 -5.74 -14.23 -18.66
N VAL A 143 -6.47 -13.75 -17.65
CA VAL A 143 -7.38 -14.58 -16.84
C VAL A 143 -8.41 -15.29 -17.71
N ILE A 144 -9.11 -14.57 -18.60
CA ILE A 144 -10.09 -15.17 -19.52
C ILE A 144 -9.42 -16.20 -20.44
N ARG A 145 -8.22 -15.91 -20.97
CA ARG A 145 -7.48 -16.84 -21.82
C ARG A 145 -7.10 -18.12 -21.07
N ASP A 146 -6.64 -17.99 -19.83
CA ASP A 146 -6.22 -19.12 -19.01
C ASP A 146 -7.43 -20.00 -18.63
N LEU A 147 -8.59 -19.40 -18.39
CA LEU A 147 -9.87 -20.11 -18.20
C LEU A 147 -10.32 -20.90 -19.43
N ASN A 148 -9.93 -20.46 -20.64
CA ASN A 148 -10.23 -21.15 -21.90
C ASN A 148 -9.22 -22.25 -22.26
N GLY A 149 -8.42 -22.72 -21.31
CA GLY A 149 -7.46 -23.81 -21.52
C GLY A 149 -6.12 -23.39 -22.13
N GLY A 150 -5.80 -22.09 -22.11
CA GLY A 150 -4.44 -21.57 -22.29
C GLY A 150 -3.68 -22.15 -23.49
N GLN A 151 -4.19 -22.00 -24.71
CA GLN A 151 -3.38 -22.28 -25.89
C GLN A 151 -2.36 -21.14 -26.11
N THR A 152 -1.10 -21.53 -26.23
CA THR A 152 0.07 -20.70 -26.58
C THR A 152 -0.17 -19.81 -27.77
#